data_AF-A0A645HZE8-F1
#
_entry.id   AF-A0A645HZE8-F1
#
_cell.length_a   1.000
_cell.length_b   1.000
_cell.length_c   1.000
_cell.angle_alpha   90.00
_cell.angle_beta   90.00
_cell.angle_gamma   90.00
#
_symmetry.space_group_name_H-M   'P 1'
#
loop_
_entity.id
_entity.type
_entity.pdbx_description
1 polymer ?
#
loop_
_entity_poly.entity_id
_entity_poly.type
_entity_poly.pdbx_seq_one_letter_code
_entity_poly.pdbx_strand_id
1 'polypeptide(L)' 'MLVLGAEYDMLIPPDQVHSTAQTYGLKAEIFANMGHGMMLERGWDQVAARIDQWLTEQGF' A
#
# COMPACT_ATOMS: atom_id res chain seq x y z
N MET A 1 2.05 9.18 7.82
CA MET A 1 2.75 8.39 6.78
C MET A 1 1.93 7.17 6.47
N LEU A 2 1.81 6.81 5.19
CA LEU A 2 1.04 5.67 4.70
C LEU A 2 1.99 4.59 4.16
N VAL A 3 1.76 3.33 4.49
CA VAL A 3 2.57 2.19 4.02
C VAL A 3 1.65 1.19 3.33
N LEU A 4 1.75 1.12 2.00
CA LEU A 4 0.95 0.22 1.16
C LEU A 4 1.81 -0.87 0.55
N GLY A 5 1.22 -2.04 0.29
CA GLY A 5 1.85 -3.14 -0.44
C GLY A 5 0.83 -3.96 -1.22
N ALA A 6 1.32 -4.93 -1.99
CA ALA A 6 0.52 -5.80 -2.83
C ALA A 6 0.72 -7.27 -2.42
N GLU A 7 -0.36 -8.06 -2.36
CA GLU A 7 -0.34 -9.45 -1.90
C GLU A 7 0.61 -10.35 -2.72
N TYR A 8 0.66 -10.15 -4.04
CA TYR A 8 1.46 -10.93 -4.97
C TYR A 8 2.68 -10.16 -5.49
N ASP A 9 3.15 -9.17 -4.73
CA ASP A 9 4.40 -8.48 -5.05
C ASP A 9 5.60 -9.40 -4.80
N MET A 10 6.19 -9.90 -5.87
CA MET A 10 7.39 -10.74 -5.82
C MET A 10 8.69 -9.92 -5.79
N LEU A 11 8.63 -8.61 -6.08
CA LEU A 11 9.79 -7.73 -6.05
C LEU A 11 10.00 -7.19 -4.62
N ILE A 12 8.92 -6.75 -3.97
CA ILE A 12 8.88 -6.27 -2.59
C ILE A 12 7.79 -7.05 -1.84
N PRO A 13 8.10 -8.24 -1.28
CA PRO A 13 7.11 -9.10 -0.63
C PRO A 13 6.39 -8.42 0.53
N PRO A 14 5.13 -8.82 0.85
CA PRO A 14 4.35 -8.26 1.96
C PRO A 14 5.11 -8.20 3.30
N ASP A 15 5.96 -9.20 3.60
CA ASP A 15 6.77 -9.22 4.81
C ASP A 15 7.75 -8.04 4.90
N GLN A 16 8.31 -7.57 3.78
CA GLN A 16 9.17 -6.38 3.75
C GLN A 16 8.36 -5.10 3.96
N VAL A 17 7.14 -5.04 3.43
CA VAL A 17 6.22 -3.92 3.66
C VAL A 17 5.80 -3.87 5.13
N HIS A 18 5.49 -5.02 5.74
CA HIS A 18 5.22 -5.14 7.17
C HIS A 18 6.43 -4.73 8.03
N SER A 19 7.64 -5.18 7.66
CA SER A 19 8.87 -4.78 8.36
C SER A 19 9.10 -3.28 8.30
N THR A 20 8.82 -2.65 7.15
CA THR A 20 8.87 -1.19 6.99
C THR A 20 7.87 -0.51 7.92
N ALA A 21 6.62 -0.95 7.93
CA ALA A 21 5.60 -0.37 8.81
C ALA A 21 5.99 -0.52 10.30
N GLN A 22 6.47 -1.68 10.71
CA GLN A 22 6.95 -1.92 12.08
C GLN A 22 8.10 -1.00 12.47
N THR A 23 9.06 -0.79 11.57
CA THR A 23 10.20 0.13 11.79
C THR A 23 9.74 1.54 12.13
N TYR A 24 8.62 1.98 11.57
CA TYR A 24 8.05 3.29 11.82
C TYR A 24 6.90 3.30 12.85
N GLY A 25 6.63 2.19 13.53
CA GLY A 25 5.53 2.09 14.49
C GLY A 25 4.13 2.22 13.85
N LEU A 26 4.01 1.87 12.57
CA LEU A 26 2.79 1.93 11.77
C LEU A 26 2.26 0.53 11.44
N LYS A 27 1.07 0.49 10.82
CA LYS A 27 0.52 -0.72 10.19
C LYS A 27 0.65 -0.60 8.67
N ALA A 28 1.02 -1.70 8.03
CA ALA A 28 0.97 -1.82 6.57
C ALA A 28 -0.44 -2.21 6.12
N GLU A 29 -0.85 -1.69 4.97
CA GLU A 29 -2.09 -2.07 4.28
C GLU A 29 -1.72 -2.82 2.99
N ILE A 30 -2.07 -4.10 2.92
CA ILE A 30 -1.78 -4.96 1.77
C ILE A 30 -3.03 -5.10 0.92
N PHE A 31 -2.94 -4.74 -0.35
CA PHE A 31 -4.02 -4.89 -1.32
C PHE A 31 -4.02 -6.31 -1.88
N ALA A 32 -5.16 -6.99 -1.77
CA ALA A 32 -5.36 -8.34 -2.28
C ALA A 32 -5.40 -8.38 -3.81
N ASN A 33 -5.02 -9.52 -4.39
CA ASN A 33 -5.06 -9.77 -5.83
C ASN A 33 -4.30 -8.74 -6.68
N MET A 34 -3.17 -8.25 -6.17
CA MET A 34 -2.39 -7.18 -6.81
C MET A 34 -0.90 -7.52 -6.84
N GLY A 35 -0.24 -7.22 -7.96
CA GLY A 35 1.21 -7.36 -8.13
C GLY A 35 1.95 -6.05 -7.85
N HIS A 36 3.27 -6.05 -8.11
CA HIS A 36 4.17 -4.92 -7.80
C HIS A 36 3.71 -3.59 -8.42
N GLY A 37 3.29 -3.63 -9.68
CA GLY A 37 2.82 -2.46 -10.42
C GLY A 37 1.40 -2.07 -10.03
N MET A 38 1.13 -1.80 -8.75
CA MET A 38 -0.22 -1.57 -8.20
C MET A 38 -1.04 -0.55 -9.00
N MET A 39 -0.42 0.52 -9.50
CA MET A 39 -1.07 1.55 -10.31
C MET A 39 -1.36 1.15 -11.76
N LEU A 40 -0.89 -0.01 -12.20
CA LEU A 40 -1.09 -0.59 -13.53
C LEU A 40 -2.06 -1.80 -13.50
N GLU A 41 -2.45 -2.24 -12.31
CA GLU A 41 -3.34 -3.38 -12.11
C GLU A 41 -4.81 -3.00 -12.27
N ARG A 42 -5.69 -3.99 -12.49
CA ARG A 42 -7.13 -3.74 -12.71
C ARG A 42 -7.84 -2.99 -11.57
N GLY A 43 -7.34 -3.11 -10.34
CA GLY A 43 -7.89 -2.47 -9.13
C GLY A 43 -7.12 -1.23 -8.66
N TRP A 44 -6.36 -0.58 -9.54
CA TRP A 44 -5.52 0.58 -9.21
C TRP A 44 -6.29 1.74 -8.57
N ASP A 45 -7.57 1.88 -8.92
CA ASP A 45 -8.47 2.92 -8.44
C ASP A 45 -8.71 2.83 -6.93
N GLN A 46 -8.72 1.62 -6.36
CA GLN A 46 -8.81 1.42 -4.91
C GLN A 46 -7.56 1.93 -4.18
N VAL A 47 -6.38 1.73 -4.78
CA VAL A 47 -5.10 2.24 -4.25
C VAL A 47 -5.09 3.76 -4.30
N ALA A 48 -5.50 4.34 -5.43
CA ALA A 48 -5.62 5.78 -5.60
C ALA A 48 -6.59 6.41 -4.59
N ALA A 49 -7.78 5.83 -4.42
CA ALA A 49 -8.78 6.30 -3.47
C ALA A 49 -8.25 6.25 -2.03
N ARG A 50 -7.48 5.22 -1.67
CA ARG A 50 -6.87 5.12 -0.34
C ARG A 50 -5.83 6.21 -0.09
N ILE A 51 -5.01 6.52 -1.09
CA ILE A 51 -4.02 7.61 -1.04
C ILE A 51 -4.71 8.96 -0.91
N ASP A 52 -5.76 9.20 -1.70
CA ASP A 52 -6.57 10.42 -1.65
C ASP A 52 -7.23 10.63 -0.27
N GLN A 53 -7.84 9.58 0.27
CA GLN A 53 -8.38 9.60 1.62
C GLN A 53 -7.30 9.92 2.66
N TRP A 54 -6.12 9.28 2.56
CA TRP A 54 -5.02 9.57 3.49
C TRP A 54 -4.57 11.03 3.41
N LEU A 55 -4.45 11.59 2.21
CA LEU A 55 -4.08 13.00 2.01
C LEU A 55 -5.11 13.94 2.63
N THR A 56 -6.40 13.68 2.40
CA THR A 56 -7.51 14.43 3.01
C THR A 56 -7.45 14.38 4.54
N GLU A 57 -7.16 13.21 5.12
CA GLU A 57 -6.97 13.05 6.58
C GLU A 57 -5.77 13.84 7.12
N GLN A 58 -4.77 14.14 6.28
CA GLN A 58 -3.64 15.00 6.65
C GLN A 58 -3.93 16.50 6.43
N GLY A 59 -5.08 16.86 5.86
CA GLY A 59 -5.47 18.24 5.57
C GLY A 59 -4.93 18.80 4.25
N PHE A 60 -4.60 17.93 3.29
CA PHE A 60 -4.37 18.32 1.89
C PHE A 60 -5.68 18.41 1.11
#